data_AF-A0A1F7CM68-F1
#
_entry.id   AF-A0A1F7CM68-F1
#
_cell.length_a   1.000
_cell.length_b   1.000
_cell.length_c   1.000
_cell.angle_alpha   90.00
_cell.angle_beta   90.00
_cell.angle_gamma   90.00
#
_symmetry.space_group_name_H-M   'P 1'
#
loop_
_entity.id
_entity.type
_entity.pdbx_description
1 polymer ?
#
loop_
_entity_poly.entity_id
_entity_poly.type
_entity_poly.pdbx_seq_one_letter_code
_entity_poly.pdbx_strand_id
1 'polypeptide(L)'
;MSPVSYLFWPNPEAASYDNPKVLLLLGLCAAFILLSFIIRRWRLSVENPVTRRLSRGWASAAIWFGSVGIILAVARVEQISYISMRFWWAVWLFALILMLFVQGRRWRTLHYRVLPKERVNDPREKYLPKRKK
;
A
#
# COMPACT_ATOMS: atom_id res chain seq x y z
N MET A 1 -21.44 -11.56 -25.55
CA MET A 1 -20.52 -12.31 -24.65
C MET A 1 -21.05 -12.25 -23.23
N SER A 2 -21.03 -13.36 -22.49
CA SER A 2 -21.37 -13.33 -21.06
C SER A 2 -20.28 -12.56 -20.28
N PRO A 3 -20.61 -11.86 -19.18
CA PRO A 3 -19.64 -11.09 -18.40
C PRO A 3 -18.52 -11.97 -17.82
N VAL A 4 -18.84 -13.23 -17.50
CA VAL A 4 -17.88 -14.23 -17.04
C VAL A 4 -16.87 -14.54 -18.14
N SER A 5 -17.32 -14.82 -19.36
CA SER A 5 -16.44 -15.10 -20.50
C SER A 5 -15.54 -13.92 -20.86
N TYR A 6 -15.99 -12.68 -20.63
CA TYR A 6 -15.20 -11.48 -20.89
C TYR A 6 -14.03 -11.30 -19.91
N LEU A 7 -14.23 -11.67 -18.64
CA LEU A 7 -13.23 -11.56 -17.57
C LEU A 7 -12.14 -12.64 -17.64
N PHE A 8 -12.52 -13.88 -17.98
CA PHE A 8 -11.63 -15.04 -18.02
C PHE A 8 -11.00 -15.30 -19.39
N TRP A 9 -11.10 -14.35 -20.33
CA TRP A 9 -10.51 -14.52 -21.65
C TRP A 9 -8.97 -14.53 -21.56
N PRO A 10 -8.29 -15.61 -22.00
CA PRO A 10 -6.87 -15.87 -21.73
C PRO A 10 -5.90 -15.11 -22.65
N ASN A 11 -6.34 -14.48 -23.72
CA ASN A 11 -5.45 -13.58 -24.49
C ASN A 11 -6.26 -12.49 -25.18
N PRO A 12 -6.68 -11.47 -24.43
CA PRO A 12 -7.31 -10.30 -25.01
C PRO A 12 -6.30 -9.47 -25.80
N GLU A 13 -6.76 -8.75 -26.83
CA GLU A 13 -5.93 -8.00 -27.79
C GLU A 13 -4.70 -7.31 -27.16
N ALA A 14 -3.55 -7.47 -27.84
CA ALA A 14 -2.27 -6.86 -27.47
C ALA A 14 -2.48 -5.35 -27.35
N ALA A 15 -2.03 -4.80 -26.24
CA ALA A 15 -1.90 -3.36 -26.14
C ALA A 15 -0.45 -3.01 -26.51
N SER A 16 -0.27 -2.19 -27.54
CA SER A 16 1.05 -1.61 -27.84
C SER A 16 1.48 -0.66 -26.73
N TYR A 17 2.80 -0.48 -26.55
CA TYR A 17 3.37 0.52 -25.64
C TYR A 17 2.95 1.96 -26.01
N ASP A 18 2.61 2.21 -27.28
CA ASP A 18 2.09 3.50 -27.75
C ASP A 18 0.67 3.80 -27.28
N ASN A 19 -0.03 2.83 -26.68
CA ASN A 19 -1.38 3.03 -26.21
C ASN A 19 -1.35 3.95 -24.96
N PRO A 20 -2.02 5.12 -24.99
CA PRO A 20 -2.00 6.06 -23.87
C PRO A 20 -2.54 5.43 -22.57
N LYS A 21 -3.40 4.42 -22.67
CA LYS A 21 -3.94 3.70 -21.49
C LYS A 21 -2.86 2.90 -20.78
N VAL A 22 -1.94 2.25 -21.51
CA VAL A 22 -0.83 1.47 -20.95
C VAL A 22 0.19 2.40 -20.32
N LEU A 23 0.53 3.50 -21.00
CA LEU A 23 1.40 4.56 -20.49
C LEU A 23 0.88 5.16 -19.18
N LEU A 24 -0.42 5.50 -19.11
CA LEU A 24 -1.04 5.99 -17.87
C LEU A 24 -0.96 4.95 -16.74
N LEU A 25 -1.17 3.67 -17.06
CA LEU A 25 -1.12 2.58 -16.09
C LEU A 25 0.29 2.37 -15.54
N LEU A 26 1.30 2.36 -16.41
CA LEU A 26 2.71 2.30 -16.01
C LEU A 26 3.10 3.53 -15.19
N GLY A 27 2.67 4.72 -15.59
CA GLY A 27 2.86 5.96 -14.85
C GLY A 27 2.25 5.91 -13.45
N LEU A 28 1.03 5.38 -13.33
CA LEU A 28 0.36 5.17 -12.04
C LEU A 28 1.14 4.19 -11.15
N CYS A 29 1.62 3.08 -11.71
CA CYS A 29 2.40 2.09 -10.96
C CYS A 29 3.77 2.66 -10.52
N ALA A 30 4.44 3.42 -11.38
CA ALA A 30 5.66 4.15 -11.04
C ALA A 30 5.39 5.19 -9.94
N ALA A 31 4.26 5.89 -9.99
CA ALA A 31 3.85 6.82 -8.95
C ALA A 31 3.63 6.12 -7.60
N PHE A 32 3.07 4.90 -7.58
CA PHE A 32 2.98 4.10 -6.34
C PHE A 32 4.36 3.75 -5.76
N ILE A 33 5.33 3.42 -6.61
CA ILE A 33 6.71 3.16 -6.18
C ILE A 33 7.32 4.43 -5.60
N LEU A 34 7.20 5.57 -6.28
CA LEU A 34 7.70 6.86 -5.77
C LEU A 34 7.02 7.25 -4.45
N LEU A 35 5.71 7.09 -4.38
CA LEU A 35 4.92 7.33 -3.17
C LEU A 35 5.43 6.48 -2.01
N SER A 36 5.86 5.25 -2.27
CA SER A 36 6.44 4.39 -1.23
C SER A 36 7.68 5.00 -0.58
N PHE A 37 8.57 5.62 -1.37
CA PHE A 37 9.77 6.29 -0.88
C PHE A 37 9.43 7.57 -0.12
N ILE A 38 8.47 8.35 -0.65
CA ILE A 38 7.97 9.56 0.00
C ILE A 38 7.38 9.22 1.36
N ILE A 39 6.51 8.20 1.46
CA ILE A 39 5.92 7.75 2.73
C ILE A 39 7.02 7.28 3.68
N ARG A 40 8.03 6.57 3.19
CA ARG A 40 9.15 6.08 4.01
C ARG A 40 9.94 7.23 4.61
N ARG A 41 10.19 8.29 3.83
CA ARG A 41 10.89 9.51 4.26
C ARG A 41 10.02 10.36 5.20
N TRP A 42 8.76 10.58 4.84
CA TRP A 42 7.79 11.31 5.67
C TRP A 42 7.67 10.68 7.06
N ARG A 43 7.61 9.35 7.14
CA ARG A 43 7.55 8.61 8.41
C ARG A 43 8.75 8.89 9.34
N LEU A 44 9.93 9.20 8.80
CA LEU A 44 11.10 9.55 9.61
C LEU A 44 10.94 10.91 10.30
N SER A 45 10.15 11.81 9.71
CA SER A 45 9.86 13.14 10.24
C SER A 45 8.68 13.17 11.23
N VAL A 46 7.95 12.05 11.39
CA VAL A 46 6.76 11.99 12.26
C VAL A 46 7.16 11.65 13.69
N GLU A 47 6.95 12.60 14.60
CA GLU A 47 7.22 12.43 16.03
C GLU A 47 6.18 11.58 16.75
N ASN A 48 4.92 11.56 16.26
CA ASN A 48 3.85 10.80 16.89
C ASN A 48 4.04 9.28 16.69
N PRO A 49 4.25 8.51 17.78
CA PRO A 49 4.53 7.07 17.68
C PRO A 49 3.35 6.26 17.13
N VAL A 50 2.11 6.72 17.31
CA VAL A 50 0.91 6.04 16.81
C VAL A 50 0.85 6.12 15.29
N THR A 51 1.02 7.33 14.74
CA THR A 51 1.03 7.59 13.30
C THR A 51 2.20 6.90 12.60
N ARG A 52 3.37 6.85 13.26
CA ARG A 52 4.55 6.11 12.80
C ARG A 52 4.32 4.59 12.76
N ARG A 53 3.55 4.04 13.70
CA ARG A 53 3.20 2.61 13.74
C ARG A 53 2.16 2.26 12.67
N LEU A 54 1.13 3.08 12.50
CA LEU A 54 0.09 2.87 11.47
C LEU A 54 0.65 2.94 10.05
N SER A 55 1.54 3.89 9.79
CA SER A 55 2.17 4.08 8.47
C SER A 55 3.23 3.03 8.13
N ARG A 56 3.60 2.13 9.06
CA ARG A 56 4.68 1.14 8.85
C ARG A 56 4.42 0.24 7.64
N GLY A 57 3.17 -0.17 7.41
CA GLY A 57 2.78 -1.04 6.30
C GLY A 57 2.53 -0.33 4.97
N TRP A 58 2.41 1.00 4.95
CA TRP A 58 1.96 1.73 3.77
C TRP A 58 3.02 1.78 2.67
N ALA A 59 4.28 2.01 3.05
CA ALA A 59 5.38 2.00 2.09
C ALA A 59 5.56 0.60 1.46
N SER A 60 5.51 -0.47 2.26
CA SER A 60 5.65 -1.83 1.73
C SER A 60 4.49 -2.20 0.81
N ALA A 61 3.25 -1.86 1.20
CA ALA A 61 2.09 -2.12 0.35
C ALA A 61 2.15 -1.33 -0.97
N ALA A 62 2.55 -0.05 -0.94
CA ALA A 62 2.71 0.75 -2.16
C ALA A 62 3.77 0.17 -3.12
N ILE A 63 4.88 -0.36 -2.59
CA ILE A 63 5.87 -1.09 -3.40
C ILE A 63 5.23 -2.33 -4.02
N TRP A 64 4.52 -3.15 -3.24
CA TRP A 64 3.86 -4.36 -3.75
C TRP A 64 2.83 -4.04 -4.84
N PHE A 65 1.96 -3.07 -4.62
CA PHE A 65 0.95 -2.67 -5.61
C PHE A 65 1.61 -2.10 -6.88
N GLY A 66 2.66 -1.30 -6.75
CA GLY A 66 3.44 -0.79 -7.87
C GLY A 66 4.14 -1.91 -8.65
N SER A 67 4.87 -2.80 -7.97
CA SER A 67 5.58 -3.92 -8.61
C SER A 67 4.63 -4.90 -9.29
N VAL A 68 3.56 -5.33 -8.62
CA VAL A 68 2.56 -6.23 -9.21
C VAL A 68 1.85 -5.55 -10.38
N GLY A 69 1.52 -4.25 -10.27
CA GLY A 69 0.92 -3.48 -11.35
C GLY A 69 1.81 -3.39 -12.59
N ILE A 70 3.13 -3.18 -12.42
CA ILE A 70 4.10 -3.20 -13.53
C ILE A 70 4.14 -4.60 -14.17
N ILE A 71 4.23 -5.66 -13.36
CA ILE A 71 4.26 -7.04 -13.88
C ILE A 71 3.00 -7.33 -14.72
N LEU A 72 1.82 -6.95 -14.22
CA LEU A 72 0.56 -7.14 -14.95
C LEU A 72 0.48 -6.29 -16.22
N ALA A 73 1.04 -5.07 -16.20
CA ALA A 73 1.09 -4.21 -17.38
C ALA A 73 2.05 -4.76 -18.45
N VAL A 74 3.25 -5.20 -18.06
CA VAL A 74 4.23 -5.81 -18.98
C VAL A 74 3.69 -7.13 -19.53
N ALA A 75 3.16 -8.00 -18.68
CA ALA A 75 2.56 -9.27 -19.12
C ALA A 75 1.39 -9.06 -20.09
N ARG A 76 0.71 -7.90 -20.00
CA ARG A 76 -0.34 -7.53 -20.93
C ARG A 76 0.19 -7.09 -22.29
N VAL A 77 1.33 -6.41 -22.34
CA VAL A 77 1.98 -6.01 -23.59
C VAL A 77 2.61 -7.23 -24.27
N GLU A 78 3.27 -8.09 -23.50
CA GLU A 78 3.89 -9.34 -23.97
C GLU A 78 2.88 -10.47 -24.25
N GLN A 79 1.57 -10.21 -24.10
CA GLN A 79 0.49 -11.19 -24.29
C GLN A 79 0.70 -12.54 -23.59
N ILE A 80 1.25 -12.52 -22.37
CA ILE A 80 1.44 -13.76 -21.60
C ILE A 80 0.07 -14.29 -21.23
N SER A 81 -0.37 -15.40 -21.85
CA SER A 81 -1.76 -15.86 -21.86
C SER A 81 -2.48 -15.69 -20.51
N TYR A 82 -2.23 -16.57 -19.55
CA TYR A 82 -3.00 -16.58 -18.29
C TYR A 82 -2.75 -15.38 -17.36
N ILE A 83 -1.67 -14.61 -17.57
CA ILE A 83 -1.33 -13.45 -16.72
C ILE A 83 -1.94 -12.17 -17.29
N SER A 84 -2.14 -12.09 -18.61
CA SER A 84 -2.73 -10.95 -19.33
C SER A 84 -4.25 -10.80 -19.12
N MET A 85 -4.88 -11.75 -18.41
CA MET A 85 -6.33 -11.78 -18.17
C MET A 85 -6.82 -10.51 -17.46
N ARG A 86 -7.99 -10.02 -17.89
CA ARG A 86 -8.67 -8.87 -17.26
C ARG A 86 -9.03 -9.13 -15.80
N PHE A 87 -9.26 -10.40 -15.45
CA PHE A 87 -9.51 -10.84 -14.08
C PHE A 87 -8.43 -10.37 -13.09
N TRP A 88 -7.15 -10.42 -13.45
CA TRP A 88 -6.06 -10.01 -12.55
C TRP A 88 -6.11 -8.52 -12.21
N TRP A 89 -6.52 -7.68 -13.16
CA TRP A 89 -6.75 -6.26 -12.89
C TRP A 89 -7.91 -6.02 -11.94
N ALA A 90 -8.99 -6.80 -12.06
CA ALA A 90 -10.11 -6.74 -11.12
C ALA A 90 -9.70 -7.18 -9.71
N VAL A 91 -8.93 -8.27 -9.59
CA VAL A 91 -8.38 -8.73 -8.30
C VAL A 91 -7.43 -7.71 -7.70
N TRP A 92 -6.54 -7.12 -8.51
CA TRP A 92 -5.61 -6.09 -8.07
C TRP A 92 -6.35 -4.85 -7.55
N LEU A 93 -7.35 -4.37 -8.28
CA LEU A 93 -8.17 -3.22 -7.88
C LEU A 93 -8.97 -3.54 -6.60
N PHE A 94 -9.57 -4.72 -6.51
CA PHE A 94 -10.30 -5.16 -5.34
C PHE A 94 -9.40 -5.24 -4.10
N ALA A 95 -8.20 -5.79 -4.24
CA ALA A 95 -7.20 -5.84 -3.17
C ALA A 95 -6.77 -4.43 -2.72
N LEU A 96 -6.60 -3.50 -3.66
CA LEU A 96 -6.26 -2.11 -3.37
C LEU A 96 -7.37 -1.41 -2.57
N ILE A 97 -8.63 -1.56 -3.00
CA ILE A 97 -9.79 -1.01 -2.30
C ILE A 97 -9.90 -1.59 -0.89
N LEU A 98 -9.76 -2.91 -0.74
CA LEU A 98 -9.83 -3.58 0.56
C LEU A 98 -8.72 -3.11 1.49
N MET A 99 -7.50 -2.92 0.97
CA MET A 99 -6.38 -2.36 1.71
C MET A 99 -6.70 -0.95 2.22
N LEU A 100 -7.17 -0.05 1.35
CA LEU A 100 -7.54 1.31 1.72
C LEU A 100 -8.67 1.33 2.76
N PHE A 101 -9.68 0.46 2.61
CA PHE A 101 -10.78 0.35 3.55
C PHE A 101 -10.33 -0.11 4.93
N VAL A 102 -9.53 -1.19 5.01
CA VAL A 102 -8.99 -1.71 6.27
C VAL A 102 -8.08 -0.68 6.94
N GLN A 103 -7.22 -0.01 6.17
CA GLN A 103 -6.34 1.03 6.70
C GLN A 103 -7.11 2.26 7.17
N GLY A 104 -8.13 2.70 6.42
CA GLY A 104 -9.01 3.80 6.81
C GLY A 104 -9.78 3.49 8.09
N ARG A 105 -10.30 2.26 8.23
CA ARG A 105 -10.95 1.80 9.46
C ARG A 105 -9.97 1.77 10.63
N ARG A 106 -8.77 1.23 10.45
CA ARG A 106 -7.71 1.21 11.47
C ARG A 106 -7.30 2.62 11.90
N TRP A 107 -7.19 3.55 10.95
CA TRP A 107 -6.90 4.94 11.24
C TRP A 107 -7.99 5.54 12.10
N ARG A 108 -9.26 5.39 11.71
CA ARG A 108 -10.39 5.88 12.52
C ARG A 108 -10.44 5.25 13.91
N THR A 109 -10.07 3.98 14.10
CA THR A 109 -10.14 3.34 15.43
C THR A 109 -8.93 3.66 16.32
N LEU A 110 -7.74 3.78 15.75
CA LEU A 110 -6.48 3.89 16.52
C LEU A 110 -5.95 5.33 16.62
N HIS A 111 -6.43 6.24 15.78
CA HIS A 111 -5.98 7.63 15.80
C HIS A 111 -6.69 8.49 16.87
N TYR A 112 -7.80 8.02 17.45
CA TYR A 112 -8.39 8.70 18.60
C TYR A 112 -7.56 8.49 19.87
N ARG A 113 -7.02 9.61 20.37
CA ARG A 113 -6.56 9.88 21.74
C ARG A 113 -5.66 8.80 22.36
N VAL A 114 -4.36 8.89 22.06
CA VAL A 114 -3.39 8.78 23.16
C VAL A 114 -3.29 10.20 23.72
N LEU A 115 -4.11 10.51 24.74
CA LEU A 115 -3.77 11.59 25.67
C LEU A 115 -2.32 11.34 26.09
N PRO A 116 -1.43 12.34 26.05
CA PRO A 116 -0.07 12.16 26.54
C PRO A 116 -0.21 11.50 27.91
N LYS A 117 0.27 10.25 28.03
CA LYS A 117 0.40 9.63 29.34
C LYS A 117 1.41 10.51 30.04
N GLU A 118 0.90 11.45 30.81
CA GLU A 118 1.68 12.26 31.72
C GLU A 118 2.56 11.25 32.45
N ARG A 119 3.88 11.38 32.31
CA ARG A 119 4.78 10.56 33.10
C ARG A 119 4.44 10.93 34.52
N VAL A 120 3.68 10.08 35.20
CA VAL A 120 3.46 10.17 36.64
C VAL A 120 4.85 10.02 37.21
N ASN A 121 5.48 11.16 37.44
CA ASN A 121 6.81 11.27 38.00
C ASN A 121 6.59 10.98 39.47
N ASP A 122 6.49 9.70 39.81
CA ASP A 122 6.23 9.28 41.18
C ASP A 122 7.40 9.81 42.02
N PRO A 123 7.15 10.74 42.96
CA PRO A 123 8.22 11.31 43.79
C PRO A 123 9.07 10.23 44.47
N ARG A 124 8.50 9.02 44.67
CA ARG A 124 9.18 7.85 45.22
C ARG A 124 10.35 7.36 44.37
N GLU A 125 10.29 7.49 43.04
CA GLU A 125 11.40 7.09 42.16
C GLU A 125 12.67 7.93 42.38
N LYS A 126 12.53 9.15 42.91
CA LYS A 126 13.67 10.00 43.30
C LYS A 126 14.43 9.46 44.52
N TYR A 127 13.74 8.75 45.41
CA TYR A 127 14.27 8.27 46.68
C TYR A 127 14.54 6.76 46.70
N LEU A 128 14.08 6.02 45.69
CA LEU A 128 14.35 4.60 45.58
C LEU A 128 15.78 4.36 45.06
N PRO A 129 16.58 3.51 45.74
CA PRO A 129 17.90 3.15 45.24
C PRO A 129 17.76 2.42 43.89
N LYS A 130 18.39 2.98 42.86
CA LYS A 130 18.39 2.38 41.52
C LYS A 130 19.20 1.08 41.55
N ARG A 131 18.63 -0.02 41.06
CA ARG A 131 19.39 -1.26 40.84
C ARG A 131 20.57 -0.96 39.91
N LYS A 132 21.80 -1.24 40.36
CA LYS A 132 23.00 -1.21 39.51
C LYS A 132 22.89 -2.33 38.47
N LYS A 133 23.26 -2.01 37.22
CA LYS A 133 23.39 -2.97 36.12
C LYS A 133 24.46 -4.01 36.42
#